data_AF-A0A3Q3N884-F1
#
_entry.id   AF-A0A3Q3N884-F1
#
_cell.length_a   1.000
_cell.length_b   1.000
_cell.length_c   1.000
_cell.angle_alpha   90.00
_cell.angle_beta   90.00
_cell.angle_gamma   90.00
#
_symmetry.space_group_name_H-M   'P 1'
#
loop_
_entity.id
_entity.type
_entity.pdbx_description
1 polymer ?
#
loop_
_entity_poly.entity_id
_entity_poly.type
_entity_poly.pdbx_seq_one_letter_code
_entity_poly.pdbx_strand_id
1 'polypeptide(L)'
;MVTDRAIYLGNLDWVGNEFTFNAGAGLVISHPEGVEERNPMVVEQLRAVFERDWFSNYTRSLQANKIPVCNKLNGIDCLDIVCHVSSLWQS
;
A
#
# COMPACT_ATOMS: atom_id res chain seq x y z
N MET A 1 -2.83 1.70 -2.45
CA MET A 1 -1.63 2.21 -1.75
C MET A 1 -1.79 3.67 -1.45
N VAL A 2 -1.32 4.11 -0.29
CA VAL A 2 -1.14 5.53 0.01
C VAL A 2 0.32 5.77 0.35
N THR A 3 0.89 6.85 -0.16
CA THR A 3 2.22 7.37 0.16
C THR A 3 2.10 8.84 0.53
N ASP A 4 3.19 9.45 0.98
CA ASP A 4 3.18 10.88 1.33
C ASP A 4 2.81 11.80 0.17
N ARG A 5 3.06 11.38 -1.07
CA ARG A 5 2.94 12.22 -2.26
C ARG A 5 1.99 11.69 -3.31
N ALA A 6 1.53 10.45 -3.18
CA ALA A 6 0.68 9.83 -4.19
C ALA A 6 -0.21 8.73 -3.63
N ILE A 7 -1.32 8.52 -4.30
CA ILE A 7 -2.25 7.41 -4.06
C ILE A 7 -2.32 6.57 -5.32
N TYR A 8 -2.24 5.26 -5.14
CA TYR A 8 -2.45 4.26 -6.17
C TYR A 8 -3.72 3.50 -5.86
N LEU A 9 -4.75 3.69 -6.70
CA LEU A 9 -6.01 2.96 -6.64
C LEU A 9 -6.03 1.97 -7.79
N GLY A 10 -6.36 0.72 -7.50
CA GLY A 10 -6.46 -0.33 -8.51
C GLY A 10 -7.50 -1.36 -8.12
N ASN A 11 -7.88 -2.19 -9.09
CA ASN A 11 -8.80 -3.30 -8.88
C ASN A 11 -8.10 -4.64 -8.56
N LEU A 12 -6.77 -4.69 -8.69
CA LEU A 12 -5.98 -5.90 -8.46
C LEU A 12 -5.31 -5.89 -7.09
N ASP A 13 -5.34 -7.06 -6.46
CA ASP A 13 -4.53 -7.33 -5.29
C ASP A 13 -3.04 -7.35 -5.64
N TRP A 14 -2.22 -7.20 -4.61
CA TRP A 14 -0.78 -7.08 -4.75
C TRP A 14 -0.05 -8.41 -4.62
N VAL A 15 -0.50 -9.38 -5.40
CA VAL A 15 0.09 -10.72 -5.47
C VAL A 15 0.54 -11.01 -6.91
N GLY A 16 1.66 -11.70 -7.08
CA GLY A 16 2.33 -11.83 -8.40
C GLY A 16 1.46 -12.41 -9.51
N ASN A 17 0.58 -13.35 -9.19
CA ASN A 17 -0.31 -13.96 -10.17
C ASN A 17 -1.36 -12.98 -10.73
N GLU A 18 -1.84 -12.02 -9.92
CA GLU A 18 -2.84 -11.05 -10.38
C GLU A 18 -2.26 -10.16 -11.50
N PHE A 19 -0.97 -9.81 -11.42
CA PHE A 19 -0.29 -9.04 -12.46
C PHE A 19 -0.04 -9.81 -13.75
N THR A 20 -0.01 -11.15 -13.68
CA THR A 20 0.37 -12.00 -14.82
C THR A 20 -0.84 -12.53 -15.58
N PHE A 21 -1.92 -12.85 -14.86
CA PHE A 21 -3.06 -13.57 -15.42
C PHE A 21 -4.35 -12.76 -15.51
N ASN A 22 -4.43 -11.61 -14.83
CA ASN A 22 -5.64 -10.81 -14.79
C ASN A 22 -5.44 -9.43 -15.44
N ALA A 23 -6.49 -8.95 -16.10
CA ALA A 23 -6.53 -7.60 -16.64
C ALA A 23 -6.87 -6.61 -15.51
N GLY A 24 -5.97 -5.64 -15.30
CA GLY A 24 -6.12 -4.62 -14.28
C GLY A 24 -6.33 -3.22 -14.85
N ALA A 25 -6.93 -2.36 -14.04
CA ALA A 25 -6.95 -0.92 -14.25
C ALA A 25 -6.54 -0.23 -12.95
N GLY A 26 -5.77 0.85 -13.09
CA GLY A 26 -5.29 1.65 -11.97
C GLY A 26 -5.37 3.14 -12.24
N LEU A 27 -5.60 3.91 -11.19
CA LEU A 27 -5.54 5.36 -11.16
C LEU A 27 -4.48 5.80 -10.17
N VAL A 28 -3.59 6.69 -10.63
CA VAL A 28 -2.58 7.32 -9.78
C VAL A 28 -2.90 8.80 -9.65
N ILE A 29 -2.99 9.28 -8.41
CA ILE A 29 -3.16 10.71 -8.08
C ILE A 29 -1.92 11.12 -7.32
N SER A 30 -1.23 12.18 -7.76
CA SER A 30 -0.01 12.66 -7.14
C SER A 30 -0.11 14.13 -6.78
N HIS A 31 0.58 14.50 -5.69
CA HIS A 31 0.75 15.88 -5.28
C HIS A 31 1.85 16.54 -6.14
N PRO A 32 1.56 17.60 -6.91
CA PRO A 32 2.59 18.31 -7.66
C PRO A 32 3.54 19.06 -6.72
N GLU A 33 4.85 18.96 -6.97
CA GLU A 33 5.83 19.72 -6.20
C GLU A 33 5.64 21.24 -6.41
N GLY A 34 5.67 22.02 -5.33
CA GLY A 34 5.60 23.48 -5.37
C GLY A 34 4.19 24.08 -5.41
N VAL A 35 3.14 23.27 -5.25
CA VAL A 35 1.77 23.74 -5.14
C VAL A 35 1.35 23.77 -3.67
N GLU A 36 1.36 24.96 -3.06
CA GLU A 36 0.77 25.22 -1.75
C GLU A 36 -0.73 25.50 -1.94
N GLU A 37 -1.56 24.46 -1.89
CA GLU A 37 -3.01 24.60 -1.97
C GLU A 37 -3.61 25.00 -0.62
N ARG A 38 -4.61 25.89 -0.64
CA ARG A 38 -5.34 26.33 0.57
C ARG A 38 -6.29 25.27 1.12
N ASN A 39 -6.62 24.25 0.33
CA ASN A 39 -7.53 23.17 0.69
C ASN A 39 -6.77 21.84 0.74
N PRO A 40 -7.15 20.92 1.64
CA PRO A 40 -6.50 19.63 1.73
C PRO A 40 -6.75 18.84 0.45
N MET A 41 -5.68 18.37 -0.17
CA MET A 41 -5.77 17.65 -1.43
C MET A 41 -6.30 16.24 -1.22
N VAL A 42 -6.80 15.63 -2.30
CA VAL A 42 -7.28 14.25 -2.27
C VAL A 42 -6.23 13.29 -1.69
N VAL A 43 -4.93 13.55 -1.95
CA VAL A 43 -3.81 12.80 -1.36
C VAL A 43 -3.83 12.84 0.16
N GLU A 44 -3.99 14.03 0.74
CA GLU A 44 -3.99 14.24 2.19
C GLU A 44 -5.25 13.69 2.85
N GLN A 45 -6.41 13.83 2.20
CA GLN A 45 -7.67 13.30 2.69
C GLN A 45 -7.65 11.77 2.79
N LEU A 46 -7.18 11.09 1.75
CA LEU A 46 -7.08 9.63 1.77
C LEU A 46 -5.98 9.15 2.71
N ARG A 47 -4.89 9.92 2.89
CA ARG A 47 -3.90 9.65 3.94
C ARG A 47 -4.54 9.71 5.33
N ALA A 48 -5.35 10.73 5.62
CA ALA A 48 -6.04 10.83 6.92
C ALA A 48 -7.00 9.65 7.18
N VAL A 49 -7.70 9.17 6.15
CA VAL A 49 -8.54 7.95 6.25
C VAL A 49 -7.69 6.72 6.52
N PHE A 50 -6.57 6.57 5.80
CA PHE A 50 -5.64 5.46 5.99
C PHE A 50 -5.08 5.45 7.42
N GLU A 51 -4.60 6.59 7.92
CA GLU A 51 -4.06 6.73 9.28
C GLU A 51 -5.11 6.41 10.35
N ARG A 52 -6.34 6.91 10.20
CA ARG A 52 -7.45 6.59 11.12
C ARG A 52 -7.66 5.08 11.23
N ASP A 53 -7.69 4.38 10.10
CA ASP A 53 -7.93 2.94 10.07
C ASP A 53 -6.69 2.17 10.57
N TRP A 54 -5.49 2.63 10.21
CA TRP A 54 -4.22 2.03 10.61
C TRP A 54 -3.98 2.10 12.12
N PHE A 55 -4.28 3.22 12.76
CA PHE A 55 -4.16 3.39 14.21
C PHE A 55 -5.44 3.01 14.97
N SER A 56 -6.41 2.38 14.31
CA SER A 56 -7.65 1.96 14.96
C SER A 56 -7.43 0.78 15.92
N ASN A 57 -8.38 0.61 16.85
CA ASN A 57 -8.41 -0.56 17.75
C ASN A 57 -8.67 -1.89 17.02
N TYR A 58 -8.97 -1.86 15.73
CA TYR A 58 -9.19 -3.04 14.91
C TYR A 58 -7.91 -3.53 14.22
N THR A 59 -6.84 -2.72 14.23
CA THR A 59 -5.57 -3.08 13.61
C THR A 59 -4.90 -4.24 14.33
N ARG A 60 -4.35 -5.18 13.55
CA ARG A 60 -3.57 -6.31 14.03
C ARG A 60 -2.17 -6.30 13.41
N SER A 61 -1.15 -6.35 14.25
CA SER A 61 0.23 -6.47 13.77
C SER A 61 0.44 -7.81 13.06
N LEU A 62 0.98 -7.75 11.85
CA LEU A 62 1.40 -8.93 11.11
C LEU A 62 2.68 -9.50 11.74
N GLN A 63 2.61 -10.73 12.25
CA GLN A 63 3.77 -11.44 12.76
C GLN A 63 4.46 -12.17 11.59
N ALA A 64 5.66 -11.74 11.21
CA ALA A 64 6.42 -12.30 10.07
C ALA A 64 6.61 -13.83 10.16
N ASN A 65 6.68 -14.35 11.38
CA ASN A 65 6.79 -15.76 11.72
C ASN A 65 5.47 -16.56 11.66
N LYS A 66 4.33 -15.90 11.44
CA LYS A 66 3.00 -16.52 11.24
C LYS A 66 2.46 -16.35 9.82
N ILE A 67 3.20 -15.71 8.93
CA ILE A 67 2.89 -15.65 7.51
C ILE A 67 3.66 -16.80 6.84
N PRO A 68 3.01 -17.94 6.53
CA PRO A 68 3.69 -19.10 5.96
C PRO A 68 4.33 -18.84 4.59
N VAL A 69 3.95 -17.73 3.92
CA VAL A 69 4.38 -17.37 2.56
C VAL A 69 5.74 -16.67 2.53
N CYS A 70 6.17 -15.98 3.60
CA CYS A 70 7.46 -15.25 3.58
C CYS A 70 8.69 -16.14 3.80
N ASN A 71 8.53 -17.36 4.33
CA ASN A 71 9.65 -18.23 4.73
C ASN A 71 9.97 -19.36 3.76
N LYS A 72 9.24 -19.46 2.65
CA LYS A 72 9.53 -20.43 1.60
C LYS A 72 9.48 -19.68 0.28
N LEU A 73 10.64 -19.49 -0.33
CA LEU A 73 10.93 -19.99 -1.68
C LEU A 73 12.31 -19.46 -2.11
N ASN A 74 13.26 -20.39 -2.25
CA ASN A 74 14.48 -20.17 -3.01
C ASN A 74 14.07 -19.88 -4.47
N GLY A 75 14.17 -18.61 -4.86
CA GLY A 75 13.95 -18.18 -6.24
C GLY A 75 12.62 -17.45 -6.41
N ILE A 76 12.72 -16.12 -6.42
CA ILE A 76 11.77 -15.17 -7.02
C ILE A 76 10.32 -15.31 -6.52
N ASP A 77 10.07 -14.98 -5.26
CA ASP A 77 8.75 -14.52 -4.81
C ASP A 77 8.94 -13.48 -3.69
N CYS A 78 9.49 -12.33 -4.08
CA CYS A 78 9.63 -11.16 -3.21
C CYS A 78 8.33 -10.32 -3.21
N LEU A 79 7.15 -10.95 -3.35
CA LEU A 79 5.92 -10.27 -3.76
C LEU A 79 4.74 -10.50 -2.81
N ASP A 80 4.92 -10.13 -1.53
CA ASP A 80 3.84 -9.50 -0.79
C ASP A 80 4.22 -8.02 -0.62
N ILE A 81 3.91 -7.20 -1.63
CA ILE A 81 4.09 -5.74 -1.57
C ILE A 81 3.36 -5.19 -0.32
N VAL A 82 2.29 -5.86 0.13
CA VAL A 82 1.60 -5.53 1.39
C VAL A 82 2.53 -5.59 2.60
N CYS A 83 3.39 -6.62 2.72
CA CYS A 83 4.36 -6.72 3.80
C CYS A 83 5.46 -5.67 3.68
N HIS A 84 5.97 -5.44 2.46
CA HIS A 84 7.02 -4.45 2.23
C HIS A 84 6.51 -3.03 2.51
N VAL A 85 5.33 -2.67 2.01
CA VAL A 85 4.70 -1.36 2.23
C VAL A 85 4.30 -1.17 3.69
N SER A 86 3.87 -2.23 4.38
CA SER A 86 3.65 -2.17 5.84
C SER A 86 4.96 -1.98 6.63
N SER A 87 6.08 -2.56 6.18
CA SER A 87 7.38 -2.43 6.84
C SER A 87 8.06 -1.08 6.58
N LEU A 88 7.88 -0.49 5.40
CA LEU A 88 8.45 0.81 5.02
C LEU A 88 7.81 1.99 5.79
N TRP A 89 6.62 1.80 6.37
CA TRP A 89 5.93 2.81 7.19
C TRP A 89 6.12 2.61 8.71
N GLN A 90 6.85 1.58 9.13
CA GLN A 90 7.20 1.35 10.55
C GLN A 90 8.57 1.89 10.95
N SER A 91 9.35 2.41 9.99
CA SER A 91 10.71 2.98 10.19
C SER A 91 10.72 4.50 10.24
#